data_AF-A0A7H0LLS9-F1
#
_entry.id   AF-A0A7H0LLS9-F1
#
_cell.length_a   1.000
_cell.length_b   1.000
_cell.length_c   1.000
_cell.angle_alpha   90.00
_cell.angle_beta   90.00
_cell.angle_gamma   90.00
#
_symmetry.space_group_name_H-M   'P 1'
#
loop_
_entity.id
_entity.type
_entity.pdbx_description
1 polymer ?
#
loop_
_entity_poly.entity_id
_entity_poly.type
_entity_poly.pdbx_seq_one_letter_code
_entity_poly.pdbx_strand_id
1 'polypeptide(L)'
;MSTPYVGEIKLCAFGFAPRSWALCNGQLLSIAQNQALFSLLGTTYGGNGTTTFALPDLRGRTPNSFGNGFTQGERLGEENHTLLITEIPEHDHQLNGTSAVGDKRPANGSTLAADSRNDVQFYSPVTNPIPLAPASVGIRGGSQGHNNMQPYLVINFVIALSGIFPSRN
;
A
#
# COMPACT_ATOMS: atom_id res chain seq x y z
N MET A 1 -7.12 33.31 21.10
CA MET A 1 -6.48 32.12 20.50
C MET A 1 -5.04 32.08 21.00
N SER A 2 -4.54 30.93 21.43
CA SER A 2 -3.14 30.78 21.82
C SER A 2 -2.23 30.97 20.60
N THR A 3 -1.12 31.66 20.79
CA THR A 3 -0.08 31.81 19.78
C THR A 3 0.48 30.41 19.43
N PRO A 4 0.49 29.99 18.16
CA PRO A 4 1.03 28.67 17.79
C PRO A 4 2.55 28.64 17.95
N TYR A 5 3.13 27.44 17.95
CA TYR A 5 4.57 27.28 17.75
C TYR A 5 4.91 27.40 16.27
N VAL A 6 6.08 27.99 15.95
CA VAL A 6 6.60 27.97 14.58
C VAL A 6 6.79 26.51 14.15
N GLY A 7 6.30 26.15 12.96
CA GLY A 7 6.37 24.77 12.45
C GLY A 7 5.28 23.83 12.98
N GLU A 8 4.36 24.31 13.82
CA GLU A 8 3.20 23.53 14.27
C GLU A 8 2.28 23.20 13.08
N ILE A 9 1.91 21.93 12.93
CA ILE A 9 0.98 21.46 11.90
C ILE A 9 -0.41 21.27 12.50
N LYS A 10 -1.45 21.75 11.81
CA LYS A 10 -2.85 21.58 12.19
C LYS A 10 -3.69 21.04 11.05
N LEU A 11 -4.71 20.29 11.42
CA LEU A 11 -5.82 19.91 10.56
C LEU A 11 -6.82 21.08 10.46
N CYS A 12 -7.32 21.35 9.26
CA CYS A 12 -8.33 22.37 9.04
C CYS A 12 -9.36 21.96 7.98
N ALA A 13 -10.62 22.32 8.21
CA ALA A 13 -11.72 21.99 7.30
C ALA A 13 -11.85 22.96 6.11
N PHE A 14 -11.21 24.12 6.15
CA PHE A 14 -11.28 25.13 5.10
C PHE A 14 -10.22 24.93 4.00
N GLY A 15 -10.50 25.45 2.80
CA GLY A 15 -9.70 25.28 1.57
C GLY A 15 -8.47 26.20 1.40
N PHE A 16 -8.11 26.99 2.41
CA PHE A 16 -7.06 28.00 2.30
C PHE A 16 -6.18 28.05 3.56
N ALA A 17 -4.95 28.55 3.44
CA ALA A 17 -4.12 28.82 4.62
C ALA A 17 -4.50 30.19 5.24
N PRO A 18 -4.82 30.25 6.54
CA PRO A 18 -5.02 31.51 7.25
C PRO A 18 -3.75 32.37 7.26
N ARG A 19 -3.87 33.65 7.61
CA ARG A 19 -2.69 34.52 7.78
C ARG A 19 -1.68 33.89 8.75
N SER A 20 -0.41 33.97 8.41
CA SER A 20 0.71 33.34 9.14
C SER A 20 0.77 31.81 9.09
N TRP A 21 0.00 31.18 8.21
CA TRP A 21 0.07 29.75 7.93
C TRP A 21 0.32 29.52 6.44
N ALA A 22 0.79 28.33 6.10
CA ALA A 22 0.86 27.82 4.73
C ALA A 22 0.22 26.43 4.66
N LEU A 23 -0.27 26.04 3.48
CA LEU A 23 -0.73 24.66 3.25
C LEU A 23 0.49 23.72 3.23
N CYS A 24 0.34 22.50 3.74
CA CYS A 24 1.39 21.47 3.65
C CYS A 24 1.37 20.79 2.26
N ASN A 25 1.69 21.56 1.21
CA ASN A 25 1.64 21.14 -0.19
C ASN A 25 3.03 20.99 -0.84
N GLY A 26 4.11 20.92 -0.07
CA GLY A 26 5.45 20.76 -0.62
C GLY A 26 6.06 22.01 -1.25
N GLN A 27 5.47 23.19 -1.09
CA GLN A 27 6.00 24.40 -1.74
C GLN A 27 7.37 24.81 -1.17
N LEU A 28 8.20 25.37 -2.04
CA LEU A 28 9.47 26.01 -1.67
C LEU A 28 9.23 27.41 -1.11
N LEU A 29 9.89 27.72 0.01
CA LEU A 29 9.88 29.03 0.63
C LEU A 29 11.29 29.61 0.69
N SER A 30 11.38 30.95 0.66
CA SER A 30 12.64 31.65 0.86
C SER A 30 13.11 31.51 2.31
N ILE A 31 14.37 31.10 2.48
CA ILE A 31 15.04 31.04 3.79
C ILE A 31 15.13 32.44 4.41
N ALA A 32 15.45 33.47 3.60
CA ALA A 32 15.62 34.84 4.07
C ALA A 32 14.37 35.40 4.77
N GLN A 33 13.17 34.97 4.34
CA GLN A 33 11.90 35.41 4.91
C GLN A 33 11.36 34.50 6.02
N ASN A 34 11.90 33.28 6.16
CA ASN A 34 11.37 32.25 7.06
C ASN A 34 12.49 31.59 7.88
N GLN A 35 13.47 32.37 8.34
CA GLN A 35 14.66 31.86 9.03
C GLN A 35 14.32 30.99 10.24
N ALA A 36 13.32 31.39 11.03
CA ALA A 36 12.87 30.64 12.21
C ALA A 36 12.24 29.28 11.84
N LEU A 37 11.51 29.20 10.73
CA LEU A 37 10.96 27.92 10.28
C LEU A 37 12.03 27.03 9.66
N PHE A 38 12.96 27.64 8.89
CA PHE A 38 14.08 26.92 8.29
C PHE A 38 15.01 26.32 9.36
N SER A 39 15.27 27.02 10.47
CA SER A 39 16.12 26.46 11.54
C SER A 39 15.51 25.22 12.22
N LEU A 40 14.19 25.01 12.07
CA LEU A 40 13.49 23.82 12.58
C LEU A 40 13.42 22.70 11.55
N LEU A 41 13.08 23.01 10.29
CA LEU A 41 12.84 22.00 9.25
C LEU A 41 14.08 21.67 8.41
N GLY A 42 15.06 22.57 8.35
CA GLY A 42 16.20 22.47 7.46
C GLY A 42 15.76 22.20 6.02
N THR A 43 16.42 21.22 5.39
CA THR A 43 16.09 20.73 4.04
C THR A 43 15.38 19.37 4.06
N THR A 44 14.82 18.96 5.20
CA THR A 44 14.19 17.63 5.37
C THR A 44 13.13 17.33 4.32
N TYR A 45 12.40 18.33 3.85
CA TYR A 45 11.37 18.17 2.81
C TYR A 45 11.81 18.63 1.42
N GLY A 46 13.06 19.07 1.26
CA GLY A 46 13.64 19.57 0.01
C GLY A 46 14.10 21.04 0.06
N GLY A 47 14.38 21.58 -1.13
CA GLY A 47 15.04 22.87 -1.32
C GLY A 47 16.57 22.78 -1.35
N ASN A 48 17.24 23.90 -1.60
CA ASN A 48 18.69 23.92 -1.78
C ASN A 48 19.49 24.24 -0.50
N GLY A 49 18.80 24.55 0.60
CA GLY A 49 19.43 24.83 1.91
C GLY A 49 20.22 26.13 1.98
N THR A 50 20.25 26.93 0.91
CA THR A 50 20.98 28.20 0.84
C THR A 50 20.05 29.39 0.62
N THR A 51 19.15 29.29 -0.35
CA THR A 51 18.12 30.31 -0.63
C THR A 51 16.71 29.83 -0.35
N THR A 52 16.48 28.51 -0.42
CA THR A 52 15.15 27.90 -0.31
C THR A 52 15.15 26.61 0.50
N PHE A 53 14.01 26.34 1.11
CA PHE A 53 13.67 25.07 1.75
C PHE A 53 12.22 24.72 1.40
N ALA A 54 11.83 23.45 1.49
CA ALA A 54 10.46 23.03 1.24
C ALA A 54 9.67 22.82 2.54
N LEU A 55 8.36 23.03 2.44
CA LEU A 55 7.41 22.57 3.46
C LEU A 55 7.07 21.08 3.25
N PRO A 56 6.49 20.40 4.25
CA PRO A 56 5.95 19.05 4.05
C PRO A 56 4.90 19.03 2.93
N ASP A 57 4.84 17.93 2.19
CA ASP A 57 3.73 17.61 1.29
C ASP A 57 2.90 16.49 1.92
N LEU A 58 1.72 16.83 2.43
CA LEU A 58 0.80 15.90 3.09
C LEU A 58 -0.42 15.55 2.22
N ARG A 59 -0.42 15.96 0.95
CA ARG A 59 -1.50 15.58 0.02
C ARG A 59 -1.43 14.08 -0.24
N GLY A 60 -2.56 13.38 -0.06
CA GLY A 60 -2.65 11.93 -0.22
C GLY A 60 -1.84 11.14 0.83
N ARG A 61 -1.58 11.72 2.00
CA ARG A 61 -0.71 11.10 3.02
C ARG A 61 -1.32 11.11 4.41
N THR A 62 -1.12 10.01 5.11
CA THR A 62 -1.40 9.89 6.55
C THR A 62 -0.12 10.17 7.33
N PRO A 63 -0.08 11.19 8.21
CA PRO A 63 1.09 11.46 9.05
C PRO A 63 1.35 10.30 10.03
N ASN A 64 2.62 9.97 10.24
CA ASN A 64 3.08 9.05 11.28
C ASN A 64 4.16 9.74 12.14
N SER A 65 4.30 9.31 13.38
CA SER A 65 5.39 9.78 14.23
C SER A 65 6.73 9.27 13.70
N PHE A 66 7.74 10.12 13.74
CA PHE A 66 9.12 9.68 13.55
C PHE A 66 9.61 8.88 14.77
N GLY A 67 10.66 8.08 14.57
CA GLY A 67 11.19 7.14 15.57
C GLY A 67 10.90 5.67 15.21
N ASN A 68 11.55 4.73 15.91
CA ASN A 68 11.39 3.29 15.70
C ASN A 68 11.50 2.83 14.23
N GLY A 69 12.48 3.37 13.50
CA GLY A 69 12.71 3.04 12.08
C GLY A 69 12.06 4.00 11.07
N PHE A 70 11.23 4.95 11.51
CA PHE A 70 10.66 5.99 10.65
C PHE A 70 11.45 7.28 10.74
N THR A 71 12.06 7.69 9.63
CA THR A 71 12.82 8.95 9.57
C THR A 71 11.90 10.11 9.23
N GLN A 72 12.12 11.26 9.86
CA GLN A 72 11.33 12.44 9.52
C GLN A 72 11.53 12.83 8.03
N GLY A 73 10.43 13.08 7.33
CA GLY A 73 10.44 13.40 5.89
C GLY A 73 10.41 12.19 4.97
N GLU A 74 10.55 10.98 5.51
CA GLU A 74 10.44 9.75 4.73
C GLU A 74 9.02 9.55 4.18
N ARG A 75 8.92 9.00 2.97
CA ARG A 75 7.66 8.78 2.24
C ARG A 75 7.51 7.29 1.96
N LEU A 76 6.69 6.62 2.77
CA LEU A 76 6.40 5.18 2.68
C LEU A 76 4.92 4.92 2.41
N GLY A 77 4.59 3.65 2.17
CA GLY A 77 3.23 3.15 1.93
C GLY A 77 2.81 3.14 0.47
N GLU A 78 1.69 2.49 0.19
CA GLU A 78 1.09 2.36 -1.14
C GLU A 78 -0.44 2.51 -1.04
N GLU A 79 -1.04 3.24 -1.98
CA GLU A 79 -2.51 3.43 -2.03
C GLU A 79 -3.21 2.22 -2.68
N ASN A 80 -2.51 1.51 -3.56
CA ASN A 80 -3.02 0.34 -4.27
C ASN A 80 -1.96 -0.75 -4.25
N HIS A 81 -2.33 -1.94 -3.77
CA HIS A 81 -1.43 -3.07 -3.60
C HIS A 81 -1.88 -4.25 -4.46
N THR A 82 -0.93 -4.89 -5.13
CA THR A 82 -1.17 -6.14 -5.85
C THR A 82 -0.50 -7.27 -5.08
N LEU A 83 -1.31 -8.17 -4.51
CA LEU A 83 -0.81 -9.31 -3.76
C LEU A 83 0.13 -10.18 -4.62
N LEU A 84 1.30 -10.44 -4.08
CA LEU A 84 2.29 -11.38 -4.60
C LEU A 84 1.93 -12.82 -4.18
N ILE A 85 2.49 -13.79 -4.89
CA ILE A 85 2.34 -15.22 -4.55
C ILE A 85 2.86 -15.50 -3.12
N THR A 86 3.86 -14.76 -2.67
CA THR A 86 4.41 -14.87 -1.30
C THR A 86 3.52 -14.28 -0.22
N GLU A 87 2.49 -13.52 -0.59
CA GLU A 87 1.56 -12.85 0.34
C GLU A 87 0.21 -13.57 0.42
N ILE A 88 0.04 -14.66 -0.35
CA ILE A 88 -1.12 -15.54 -0.28
C ILE A 88 -0.73 -16.86 0.39
N PRO A 89 -1.59 -17.43 1.26
CA PRO A 89 -1.33 -18.75 1.82
C PRO A 89 -1.18 -19.81 0.74
N GLU A 90 -0.22 -20.72 0.95
CA GLU A 90 -0.14 -21.94 0.16
C GLU A 90 -1.46 -22.71 0.28
N HIS A 91 -1.98 -23.16 -0.85
CA HIS A 91 -3.16 -24.00 -0.92
C HIS A 91 -2.96 -25.04 -2.02
N ASP A 92 -3.60 -26.18 -1.85
CA ASP A 92 -3.62 -27.25 -2.83
C ASP A 92 -5.05 -27.52 -3.31
N HIS A 93 -5.14 -28.26 -4.42
CA HIS A 93 -6.40 -28.76 -4.92
C HIS A 93 -6.37 -30.28 -4.84
N GLN A 94 -7.09 -30.86 -3.88
CA GLN A 94 -7.23 -32.31 -3.79
C GLN A 94 -8.12 -32.82 -4.92
N LEU A 95 -7.57 -33.72 -5.75
CA LEU A 95 -8.32 -34.43 -6.77
C LEU A 95 -9.03 -35.64 -6.13
N ASN A 96 -10.36 -35.60 -6.08
CA ASN A 96 -11.16 -36.70 -5.53
C ASN A 96 -11.60 -37.68 -6.65
N GLY A 97 -11.27 -38.95 -6.45
CA GLY A 97 -11.73 -40.07 -7.29
C GLY A 97 -12.53 -41.09 -6.48
N THR A 98 -13.37 -41.88 -7.15
CA THR A 98 -14.10 -43.01 -6.55
C THR A 98 -13.57 -44.34 -7.05
N SER A 99 -13.63 -45.40 -6.24
CA SER A 99 -13.33 -46.77 -6.66
C SER A 99 -14.45 -47.43 -7.49
N ALA A 100 -15.60 -46.77 -7.65
CA ALA A 100 -16.70 -47.25 -8.47
C ALA A 100 -16.38 -47.17 -9.97
N VAL A 101 -16.93 -48.10 -10.74
CA VAL A 101 -16.81 -48.14 -12.21
C VAL A 101 -17.52 -46.95 -12.82
N GLY A 102 -16.87 -46.23 -13.73
CA GLY A 102 -17.53 -45.15 -14.49
C GLY A 102 -18.43 -45.70 -15.61
N ASP A 103 -19.73 -45.38 -15.58
CA ASP A 103 -20.74 -45.95 -16.48
C ASP A 103 -21.60 -44.91 -17.24
N LYS A 104 -21.31 -43.60 -17.13
CA LYS A 104 -22.07 -42.51 -17.78
C LYS A 104 -21.26 -41.66 -18.76
N ARG A 105 -21.87 -41.35 -19.93
CA ARG A 105 -21.36 -40.42 -20.95
C ARG A 105 -22.52 -39.62 -21.58
N PRO A 106 -22.55 -38.27 -21.59
CA PRO A 106 -21.53 -37.35 -21.08
C PRO A 106 -21.60 -37.17 -19.55
N ALA A 107 -20.44 -36.94 -18.95
CA ALA A 107 -20.18 -36.89 -17.51
C ALA A 107 -20.58 -35.55 -16.85
N ASN A 108 -21.75 -35.00 -17.17
CA ASN A 108 -22.21 -33.78 -16.49
C ASN A 108 -22.51 -34.10 -15.00
N GLY A 109 -21.84 -33.42 -14.07
CA GLY A 109 -21.95 -33.68 -12.63
C GLY A 109 -21.30 -34.99 -12.13
N SER A 110 -20.35 -35.57 -12.86
CA SER A 110 -19.65 -36.80 -12.47
C SER A 110 -18.21 -36.53 -12.02
N THR A 111 -17.69 -37.34 -11.09
CA THR A 111 -16.29 -37.28 -10.60
C THR A 111 -15.39 -38.27 -11.36
N LEU A 112 -14.07 -38.20 -11.16
CA LEU A 112 -13.16 -39.21 -11.68
C LEU A 112 -13.50 -40.59 -11.07
N ALA A 113 -13.67 -41.59 -11.93
CA ALA A 113 -14.01 -42.97 -11.56
C ALA A 113 -12.77 -43.86 -11.62
N ALA A 114 -12.75 -44.93 -10.84
CA ALA A 114 -11.70 -45.94 -10.93
C ALA A 114 -11.98 -46.89 -12.08
N ASP A 115 -10.90 -47.44 -12.61
CA ASP A 115 -10.91 -48.50 -13.59
C ASP A 115 -11.12 -49.81 -12.84
N SER A 116 -12.21 -50.47 -13.16
CA SER A 116 -12.61 -51.73 -12.58
C SER A 116 -12.08 -52.93 -13.34
N ARG A 117 -11.46 -52.71 -14.50
CA ARG A 117 -10.99 -53.79 -15.37
C ARG A 117 -9.49 -54.06 -15.24
N ASN A 118 -8.77 -53.22 -14.49
CA ASN A 118 -7.31 -53.33 -14.35
C ASN A 118 -6.58 -53.22 -15.71
N ASP A 119 -7.27 -52.66 -16.71
CA ASP A 119 -6.83 -52.56 -18.10
C ASP A 119 -6.12 -51.21 -18.35
N VAL A 120 -6.28 -50.26 -17.42
CA VAL A 120 -5.71 -48.91 -17.46
C VAL A 120 -4.83 -48.69 -16.22
N GLN A 121 -3.52 -48.68 -16.42
CA GLN A 121 -2.59 -48.19 -15.39
C GLN A 121 -2.82 -46.69 -15.18
N PHE A 122 -3.45 -46.31 -14.07
CA PHE A 122 -3.61 -44.90 -13.68
C PHE A 122 -2.30 -44.21 -13.31
N TYR A 123 -1.31 -45.00 -12.92
CA TYR A 123 0.02 -44.54 -12.55
C TYR A 123 1.03 -45.45 -13.26
N SER A 124 1.91 -44.86 -14.07
CA SER A 124 3.09 -45.53 -14.62
C SER A 124 4.34 -44.85 -14.04
N PRO A 125 5.53 -45.48 -14.09
CA PRO A 125 6.78 -44.74 -13.98
C PRO A 125 6.76 -43.54 -14.94
N VAL A 126 7.32 -42.39 -14.55
CA VAL A 126 7.28 -41.18 -15.39
C VAL A 126 7.96 -41.47 -16.72
N THR A 127 7.15 -41.74 -17.74
CA THR A 127 7.55 -41.99 -19.12
C THR A 127 6.58 -41.20 -19.98
N ASN A 128 7.07 -40.17 -20.67
CA ASN A 128 6.28 -39.27 -21.51
C ASN A 128 5.08 -38.60 -20.78
N PRO A 129 5.33 -37.67 -19.83
CA PRO A 129 4.26 -37.00 -19.11
C PRO A 129 3.31 -36.26 -20.08
N ILE A 130 2.01 -36.58 -20.01
CA ILE A 130 0.96 -35.85 -20.73
C ILE A 130 0.30 -34.89 -19.74
N PRO A 131 0.20 -33.58 -20.04
CA PRO A 131 -0.47 -32.64 -19.16
C PRO A 131 -1.93 -33.04 -18.91
N LEU A 132 -2.43 -32.85 -17.68
CA LEU A 132 -3.88 -32.87 -17.46
C LEU A 132 -4.56 -31.86 -18.39
N ALA A 133 -5.82 -32.12 -18.74
CA ALA A 133 -6.62 -31.18 -19.52
C ALA A 133 -6.59 -29.79 -18.83
N PRO A 134 -6.21 -28.69 -19.50
CA PRO A 134 -5.97 -27.40 -18.85
C PRO A 134 -7.15 -26.81 -18.05
N ALA A 135 -8.37 -27.32 -18.24
CA ALA A 135 -9.56 -26.93 -17.49
C ALA A 135 -9.78 -27.74 -16.19
N SER A 136 -8.94 -28.74 -15.88
CA SER A 136 -9.11 -29.59 -14.69
C SER A 136 -8.83 -28.86 -13.38
N VAL A 137 -7.93 -27.87 -13.41
CA VAL A 137 -7.65 -26.91 -12.33
C VAL A 137 -7.44 -25.56 -12.99
N GLY A 138 -8.37 -24.63 -12.79
CA GLY A 138 -8.24 -23.27 -13.29
C GLY A 138 -7.56 -22.37 -12.27
N ILE A 139 -6.63 -21.52 -12.71
CA ILE A 139 -6.13 -20.43 -11.89
C ILE A 139 -7.28 -19.44 -11.66
N ARG A 140 -7.49 -19.04 -10.41
CA ARG A 140 -8.43 -17.98 -10.03
C ARG A 140 -7.68 -16.88 -9.30
N GLY A 141 -8.05 -15.62 -9.59
CA GLY A 141 -7.27 -14.44 -9.22
C GLY A 141 -6.67 -13.81 -10.48
N GLY A 142 -6.76 -12.48 -10.59
CA GLY A 142 -6.35 -11.74 -11.79
C GLY A 142 -5.12 -10.88 -11.61
N SER A 143 -4.41 -11.02 -10.48
CA SER A 143 -3.32 -10.12 -10.05
C SER A 143 -3.67 -8.64 -10.24
N GLN A 144 -4.94 -8.29 -10.05
CA GLN A 144 -5.39 -6.91 -10.09
C GLN A 144 -5.12 -6.32 -8.72
N GLY A 145 -4.58 -5.10 -8.72
CA GLY A 145 -4.40 -4.37 -7.49
C GLY A 145 -5.74 -4.10 -6.80
N HIS A 146 -5.71 -4.09 -5.48
CA HIS A 146 -6.82 -3.63 -4.67
C HIS A 146 -6.44 -2.34 -3.96
N ASN A 147 -7.46 -1.52 -3.68
CA ASN A 147 -7.29 -0.35 -2.83
C ASN A 147 -6.77 -0.80 -1.46
N ASN A 148 -5.70 -0.16 -1.00
CA ASN A 148 -5.07 -0.40 0.31
C ASN A 148 -5.30 0.78 1.27
N MET A 149 -6.09 1.78 0.87
CA MET A 149 -6.46 2.89 1.72
C MET A 149 -7.58 2.50 2.69
N GLN A 150 -7.38 2.75 3.98
CA GLN A 150 -8.44 2.74 4.98
C GLN A 150 -9.53 3.78 4.63
N PRO A 151 -10.76 3.68 5.19
CA PRO A 151 -11.75 4.74 5.07
C PRO A 151 -11.18 6.10 5.49
N TYR A 152 -11.38 7.13 4.66
CA TYR A 152 -10.79 8.45 4.86
C TYR A 152 -11.79 9.58 4.63
N LEU A 153 -11.49 10.72 5.26
CA LEU A 153 -12.15 12.00 5.01
C LEU A 153 -11.07 13.03 4.67
N VAL A 154 -11.25 13.73 3.56
CA VAL A 154 -10.26 14.69 3.07
C VAL A 154 -10.45 16.05 3.77
N ILE A 155 -9.42 16.47 4.49
CA ILE A 155 -9.28 17.79 5.11
C ILE A 155 -7.87 18.33 4.88
N ASN A 156 -7.67 19.62 5.09
CA ASN A 156 -6.38 20.25 4.80
C ASN A 156 -5.44 20.21 5.99
N PHE A 157 -4.14 20.26 5.68
CA PHE A 157 -3.07 20.44 6.63
C PHE A 157 -2.44 21.82 6.43
N VAL A 158 -2.26 22.56 7.51
CA VAL A 158 -1.56 23.84 7.51
C VAL A 158 -0.41 23.83 8.50
N ILE A 159 0.66 24.56 8.18
CA ILE A 159 1.84 24.74 9.03
C ILE A 159 2.02 26.22 9.39
N ALA A 160 2.32 26.51 10.66
CA ALA A 160 2.53 27.86 11.15
C ALA A 160 3.88 28.42 10.65
N LEU A 161 3.84 29.53 9.92
CA LEU A 161 5.03 30.26 9.46
C LEU A 161 5.60 31.20 10.54
N SER A 162 4.74 31.65 11.47
CA SER A 162 5.13 32.53 12.57
C SER A 162 4.43 32.12 13.87
N GLY A 163 5.09 32.32 15.01
CA GLY A 163 4.61 31.89 16.31
C GLY A 163 5.71 31.95 17.37
N ILE A 164 5.53 31.24 18.48
CA ILE A 164 6.56 31.05 19.50
C ILE A 164 7.60 30.07 18.95
N PHE A 165 8.88 30.39 19.08
CA PHE A 165 9.93 29.45 18.70
C PHE A 165 10.03 28.31 19.73
N PRO A 166 9.99 27.03 19.32
CA PRO A 166 10.04 25.90 20.24
C PRO A 166 11.49 25.64 20.69
N SER A 167 11.92 26.32 21.76
CA SER A 167 13.22 26.09 22.39
C SER A 167 13.28 24.69 23.03
N ARG A 168 14.39 23.97 22.81
CA ARG A 168 14.67 22.71 23.50
C ARG A 168 15.18 23.02 24.92
N ASN A 169 14.73 22.24 25.90
CA ASN A 169 15.25 22.28 27.28
C ASN A 169 16.59 21.56 27.37
#